data_AF-A0A401FPU2-F1
#
_entry.id   AF-A0A401FPU2-F1
#
_cell.length_a   1.000
_cell.length_b   1.000
_cell.length_c   1.000
_cell.angle_alpha   90.00
_cell.angle_beta   90.00
_cell.angle_gamma   90.00
#
_symmetry.space_group_name_H-M   'P 1'
#
loop_
_entity.id
_entity.type
_entity.pdbx_description
1 polymer ?
#
loop_
_entity_poly.entity_id
_entity_poly.type
_entity_poly.pdbx_seq_one_letter_code
_entity_poly.pdbx_strand_id
1 'polypeptide(L)'
;MLRALIINDDEMTATNHSSFEILKKFISSEVLEYRKPYGHMTVRRYKSFVMARTTNELTYLKDKTGERRFMPNLVNKSLQTKSPLTELTNEIVAQLWGEFTAMYHEGFRFLLSDEEEQLLEDHRKAFMYIDAQEEAIDEVLQKWNEDFITSADIAINLGEDNLLATIS
;
A
#
# COMPACT_ATOMS: atom_id res chain seq x y z
N MET A 1 -27.03 -2.70 4.55
CA MET A 1 -25.73 -3.22 4.09
C MET A 1 -25.15 -2.23 3.08
N LEU A 2 -23.84 -1.97 3.10
CA LEU A 2 -23.21 -1.21 2.02
C LEU A 2 -23.25 -2.07 0.74
N ARG A 3 -23.57 -1.48 -0.40
CA ARG A 3 -23.73 -2.21 -1.69
C ARG A 3 -22.46 -2.22 -2.55
N ALA A 4 -21.31 -1.95 -1.94
CA ALA A 4 -20.02 -1.95 -2.62
C ALA A 4 -19.20 -3.16 -2.16
N LEU A 5 -18.59 -3.86 -3.12
CA LEU A 5 -17.62 -4.94 -2.87
C LEU A 5 -16.18 -4.42 -2.94
N ILE A 6 -15.94 -3.40 -3.76
CA ILE A 6 -14.63 -2.78 -3.97
C ILE A 6 -14.82 -1.26 -3.92
N ILE A 7 -13.93 -0.57 -3.20
CA ILE A 7 -13.75 0.88 -3.31
C ILE A 7 -12.45 1.14 -4.05
N ASN A 8 -12.53 1.91 -5.12
CA ASN A 8 -11.36 2.34 -5.88
C ASN A 8 -10.92 3.74 -5.44
N ASP A 9 -9.63 3.93 -5.24
CA ASP A 9 -8.96 5.19 -4.91
C ASP A 9 -7.85 5.42 -5.93
N ASP A 10 -8.23 6.10 -7.01
CA ASP A 10 -7.39 6.30 -8.18
C ASP A 10 -6.30 7.34 -7.90
N GLU A 11 -5.06 7.01 -8.26
CA GLU A 11 -3.86 7.80 -7.95
C GLU A 11 -3.70 8.13 -6.45
N MET A 12 -4.33 7.33 -5.58
CA MET A 12 -4.40 7.56 -4.14
C MET A 12 -5.03 8.92 -3.77
N THR A 13 -5.76 9.56 -4.68
CA THR A 13 -6.23 10.95 -4.53
C THR A 13 -7.13 11.15 -3.31
N ALA A 14 -8.03 10.20 -3.02
CA ALA A 14 -8.96 10.31 -1.91
C ALA A 14 -8.26 10.23 -0.55
N THR A 15 -7.11 9.57 -0.51
CA THR A 15 -6.35 9.32 0.72
C THR A 15 -5.12 10.20 0.86
N ASN A 16 -4.72 10.91 -0.20
CA ASN A 16 -3.56 11.83 -0.19
C ASN A 16 -3.68 12.95 0.86
N HIS A 17 -4.90 13.37 1.20
CA HIS A 17 -5.14 14.39 2.24
C HIS A 17 -5.32 13.80 3.65
N SER A 18 -5.30 12.48 3.81
CA SER A 18 -5.42 11.80 5.10
C SER A 18 -4.05 11.33 5.58
N SER A 19 -3.83 11.34 6.90
CA SER A 19 -2.61 10.74 7.45
C SER A 19 -2.59 9.24 7.21
N PHE A 20 -1.38 8.67 7.08
CA PHE A 20 -1.22 7.23 6.86
C PHE A 20 -1.79 6.41 8.03
N GLU A 21 -1.73 6.93 9.27
CA GLU A 21 -2.37 6.33 10.44
C GLU A 21 -3.90 6.21 10.31
N ILE A 22 -4.55 7.26 9.79
CA ILE A 22 -6.00 7.24 9.54
C ILE A 22 -6.33 6.18 8.49
N LEU A 23 -5.50 6.08 7.43
CA LEU A 23 -5.67 5.06 6.40
C LEU A 23 -5.49 3.64 6.95
N LYS A 24 -4.45 3.37 7.74
CA LYS A 24 -4.23 2.07 8.41
C LYS A 24 -5.44 1.68 9.25
N LYS A 25 -5.94 2.61 10.07
CA LYS A 25 -7.13 2.42 10.89
C LYS A 25 -8.37 2.12 10.04
N PHE A 26 -8.54 2.84 8.93
CA PHE A 26 -9.66 2.64 8.02
C PHE A 26 -9.63 1.24 7.36
N ILE A 27 -8.46 0.80 6.88
CA ILE A 27 -8.27 -0.52 6.26
C ILE A 27 -8.47 -1.65 7.26
N SER A 28 -8.10 -1.47 8.54
CA SER A 28 -8.32 -2.48 9.58
C SER A 28 -9.72 -2.43 10.22
N SER A 29 -10.48 -1.36 10.06
CA SER A 29 -11.77 -1.22 10.75
C SER A 29 -12.84 -2.17 10.21
N GLU A 30 -13.53 -2.89 11.09
CA GLU A 30 -14.69 -3.73 10.73
C GLU A 30 -15.98 -2.91 10.60
N VAL A 31 -16.01 -1.70 11.16
CA VAL A 31 -17.18 -0.83 11.20
C VAL A 31 -16.83 0.54 10.65
N LEU A 32 -17.67 1.03 9.75
CA LEU A 32 -17.64 2.37 9.22
C LEU A 32 -18.66 3.23 9.95
N GLU A 33 -18.17 4.35 10.45
CA GLU A 33 -18.97 5.38 11.08
C GLU A 33 -18.87 6.65 10.23
N TYR A 34 -19.99 7.08 9.65
CA TYR A 34 -20.00 8.24 8.76
C TYR A 34 -21.30 9.02 8.84
N ARG A 35 -21.23 10.31 8.52
CA ARG A 35 -22.40 11.18 8.40
C ARG A 35 -22.84 11.25 6.94
N LYS A 36 -24.10 10.92 6.67
CA LYS A 36 -24.66 11.04 5.32
C LYS A 36 -24.79 12.52 4.94
N PRO A 37 -24.65 12.87 3.64
CA PRO A 37 -25.05 14.19 3.15
C PRO A 37 -26.49 14.50 3.59
N TYR A 38 -26.70 15.71 4.14
CA TYR A 38 -27.99 16.15 4.69
C TYR A 38 -28.54 15.31 5.87
N GLY A 39 -27.74 14.38 6.40
CA GLY A 39 -28.09 13.59 7.57
C GLY A 39 -27.81 14.34 8.86
N HIS A 40 -28.75 14.31 9.80
CA HIS A 40 -28.55 14.86 11.15
C HIS A 40 -27.79 13.90 12.09
N MET A 41 -27.81 12.60 11.79
CA MET A 41 -27.20 11.56 12.63
C MET A 41 -26.10 10.80 11.92
N THR A 42 -25.10 10.41 12.69
CA THR A 42 -24.05 9.49 12.26
C THR A 42 -24.60 8.08 12.11
N VAL A 43 -24.15 7.38 11.08
CA VAL A 43 -24.59 6.03 10.75
C VAL A 43 -23.42 5.06 10.92
N ARG A 44 -23.65 3.96 11.62
CA ARG A 44 -22.72 2.83 11.72
C ARG A 44 -23.09 1.71 10.75
N ARG A 45 -22.13 1.20 9.99
CA ARG A 45 -22.29 0.09 9.04
C ARG A 45 -21.09 -0.83 9.09
N TYR A 46 -21.29 -2.14 8.97
CA TYR A 46 -20.18 -3.06 8.77
C TYR A 46 -19.47 -2.78 7.44
N LYS A 47 -18.14 -2.85 7.47
CA LYS A 47 -17.29 -2.77 6.29
C LYS A 47 -17.24 -4.15 5.64
N SER A 48 -17.69 -4.23 4.39
CA SER A 48 -17.79 -5.47 3.63
C SER A 48 -17.17 -5.34 2.24
N PHE A 49 -16.20 -4.44 2.09
CA PHE A 49 -15.51 -4.19 0.83
C PHE A 49 -13.99 -4.28 1.01
N VAL A 50 -13.31 -4.54 -0.10
CA VAL A 50 -11.87 -4.36 -0.23
C VAL A 50 -11.56 -2.99 -0.83
N MET A 51 -10.38 -2.46 -0.54
CA MET A 51 -9.93 -1.19 -1.10
C MET A 51 -8.85 -1.45 -2.15
N ALA A 52 -9.08 -0.98 -3.37
CA ALA A 52 -8.11 -0.98 -4.45
C ALA A 52 -7.58 0.44 -4.62
N ARG A 53 -6.26 0.58 -4.73
CA ARG A 53 -5.58 1.87 -4.89
C ARG A 53 -4.58 1.74 -6.01
N THR A 54 -4.51 2.74 -6.88
CA THR A 54 -3.55 2.81 -7.99
C THR A 54 -2.62 4.00 -7.75
N THR A 55 -1.39 3.89 -8.21
CA THR A 55 -0.43 5.01 -8.21
C THR A 55 0.64 4.75 -9.27
N ASN A 56 1.16 5.81 -9.86
CA ASN A 56 2.34 5.75 -10.71
C ASN A 56 3.64 5.95 -9.90
N GLU A 57 3.53 6.42 -8.66
CA GLU A 57 4.64 6.58 -7.73
C GLU A 57 5.04 5.23 -7.15
N LEU A 58 6.27 4.78 -7.44
CA LEU A 58 6.78 3.51 -6.93
C LEU A 58 6.99 3.56 -5.41
N THR A 59 7.40 4.71 -4.88
CA THR A 59 7.72 4.87 -3.45
C THR A 59 6.56 5.50 -2.67
N TYR A 60 5.43 4.79 -2.64
CA TYR A 60 4.20 5.28 -1.99
C TYR A 60 4.05 4.86 -0.52
N LEU A 61 4.83 3.88 -0.06
CA LEU A 61 4.85 3.42 1.33
C LEU A 61 5.89 4.23 2.11
N LYS A 62 5.45 5.34 2.72
CA LYS A 62 6.31 6.27 3.48
C LYS A 62 6.67 5.81 4.90
N ASP A 63 6.03 4.75 5.40
CA ASP A 63 6.16 4.33 6.79
C ASP A 63 6.34 2.81 6.85
N LYS A 64 7.45 2.39 7.46
CA LYS A 64 7.88 0.99 7.67
C LYS A 64 6.95 0.20 8.59
N THR A 65 5.93 0.84 9.20
CA THR A 65 4.97 0.18 10.08
C THR A 65 3.60 0.06 9.41
N GLY A 66 3.19 -1.16 9.06
CA GLY A 66 1.82 -1.45 8.59
C GLY A 66 1.67 -1.74 7.10
N GLU A 67 2.78 -1.90 6.39
CA GLU A 67 2.93 -2.53 5.07
C GLU A 67 2.16 -3.85 4.95
N ARG A 68 2.06 -4.65 6.02
CA ARG A 68 1.28 -5.91 6.02
C ARG A 68 -0.20 -5.77 5.67
N ARG A 69 -0.77 -4.56 5.72
CA ARG A 69 -2.16 -4.26 5.33
C ARG A 69 -2.32 -3.98 3.84
N PHE A 70 -1.22 -3.89 3.11
CA PHE A 70 -1.17 -3.60 1.69
C PHE A 70 -0.61 -4.80 0.92
N MET A 71 -1.21 -5.06 -0.23
CA MET A 71 -0.75 -6.06 -1.18
C MET A 71 -0.30 -5.33 -2.46
N PRO A 72 0.95 -4.83 -2.52
CA PRO A 72 1.46 -4.16 -3.71
C PRO A 72 1.49 -5.12 -4.90
N ASN A 73 1.05 -4.64 -6.06
CA ASN A 73 1.18 -5.36 -7.32
C ASN A 73 1.75 -4.42 -8.39
N LEU A 74 2.98 -4.70 -8.82
CA LEU A 74 3.63 -3.92 -9.88
C LEU A 74 3.11 -4.35 -11.24
N VAL A 75 2.47 -3.42 -11.92
CA VAL A 75 1.98 -3.66 -13.28
C VAL A 75 2.99 -3.12 -14.29
N ASN A 76 3.33 -3.94 -15.29
CA ASN A 76 4.16 -3.51 -16.40
C ASN A 76 3.31 -3.30 -17.65
N LYS A 77 3.18 -2.05 -18.08
CA LYS A 77 2.42 -1.67 -19.27
C LYS A 77 2.93 -2.33 -20.55
N SER A 78 4.23 -2.64 -20.65
CA SER A 78 4.77 -3.30 -21.87
C SER A 78 4.36 -4.76 -21.99
N LEU A 79 3.97 -5.41 -20.88
CA LEU A 79 3.48 -6.79 -20.87
C LEU A 79 1.95 -6.88 -21.06
N GLN A 80 1.27 -5.73 -21.22
CA GLN A 80 -0.16 -5.70 -21.44
C GLN A 80 -0.50 -6.26 -22.82
N THR A 81 -1.15 -7.42 -22.85
CA THR A 81 -1.59 -8.08 -24.09
C THR A 81 -3.00 -7.70 -24.52
N LYS A 82 -3.83 -7.21 -23.58
CA LYS A 82 -5.21 -6.80 -23.82
C LYS A 82 -5.50 -5.44 -23.21
N SER A 83 -6.25 -4.63 -23.93
CA SER A 83 -6.72 -3.32 -23.49
C SER A 83 -8.08 -3.43 -22.77
N PRO A 84 -8.20 -2.96 -21.52
CA PRO A 84 -9.47 -2.95 -20.81
C PRO A 84 -10.50 -1.99 -21.43
N LEU A 85 -10.06 -1.05 -22.28
CA LEU A 85 -10.94 -0.08 -22.93
C LEU A 85 -11.59 -0.61 -24.21
N THR A 86 -10.89 -1.49 -24.92
CA THR A 86 -11.32 -1.96 -26.25
C THR A 86 -11.65 -3.44 -26.29
N GLU A 87 -11.07 -4.24 -25.39
CA GLU A 87 -11.15 -5.71 -25.44
C GLU A 87 -11.86 -6.32 -24.23
N LEU A 88 -12.17 -5.55 -23.18
CA LEU A 88 -12.94 -6.05 -22.04
C LEU A 88 -14.44 -6.06 -22.35
N THR A 89 -14.90 -7.12 -23.02
CA THR A 89 -16.32 -7.29 -23.34
C THR A 89 -17.10 -7.89 -22.17
N ASN A 90 -18.44 -7.79 -22.22
CA ASN A 90 -19.30 -8.39 -21.20
C ASN A 90 -19.13 -9.91 -21.10
N GLU A 91 -18.81 -10.59 -22.20
CA GLU A 91 -18.54 -12.02 -22.24
C GLU A 91 -17.27 -12.36 -21.46
N ILE A 92 -16.21 -11.56 -21.60
CA ILE A 92 -14.97 -11.73 -20.82
C ILE A 92 -15.23 -11.47 -19.35
N VAL A 93 -15.99 -10.43 -19.01
CA VAL A 93 -16.36 -10.13 -17.62
C VAL A 93 -17.16 -11.28 -17.01
N ALA A 94 -18.14 -11.82 -17.75
CA ALA A 94 -18.93 -12.97 -17.30
C ALA A 94 -18.07 -14.21 -17.11
N GLN A 95 -17.13 -14.48 -18.02
CA GLN A 95 -16.18 -15.57 -17.92
C GLN A 95 -15.30 -15.45 -16.66
N LEU A 96 -14.74 -14.27 -16.40
CA LEU A 96 -13.93 -14.00 -15.20
C LEU A 96 -14.73 -14.28 -13.91
N TRP A 97 -15.96 -13.77 -13.83
CA TRP A 97 -16.84 -14.06 -12.67
C TRP A 97 -17.18 -15.55 -12.55
N GLY A 98 -17.36 -16.25 -13.68
CA GLY A 98 -17.55 -17.69 -13.71
C GLY A 98 -16.36 -18.43 -13.11
N GLU A 99 -15.14 -18.08 -13.52
CA GLU A 99 -13.90 -18.67 -13.00
C GLU A 99 -13.72 -18.38 -11.51
N PHE A 100 -13.93 -17.13 -11.07
CA PHE A 100 -13.83 -16.78 -9.65
C PHE A 100 -14.85 -17.54 -8.80
N THR A 101 -16.08 -17.71 -9.31
CA THR A 101 -17.14 -18.45 -8.61
C THR A 101 -16.83 -19.94 -8.55
N ALA A 102 -16.29 -20.51 -9.63
CA ALA A 102 -15.85 -21.91 -9.65
C ALA A 102 -14.73 -22.14 -8.63
N MET A 103 -13.68 -21.31 -8.64
CA MET A 103 -12.59 -21.38 -7.67
C MET A 103 -13.10 -21.28 -6.23
N TYR A 104 -14.05 -20.38 -5.96
CA TYR A 104 -14.67 -20.27 -4.65
C TYR A 104 -15.39 -21.56 -4.23
N HIS A 105 -16.17 -22.17 -5.12
CA HIS A 105 -16.87 -23.43 -4.85
C HIS A 105 -15.93 -24.63 -4.69
N GLU A 106 -14.76 -24.60 -5.34
CA GLU A 106 -13.69 -25.59 -5.18
C GLU A 106 -12.90 -25.41 -3.87
N GLY A 107 -13.20 -24.38 -3.08
CA GLY A 107 -12.59 -24.15 -1.77
C GLY A 107 -11.31 -23.32 -1.82
N PHE A 108 -11.22 -22.38 -2.76
CA PHE A 108 -10.09 -21.44 -2.84
C PHE A 108 -9.76 -20.82 -1.48
N ARG A 109 -8.48 -20.88 -1.09
CA ARG A 109 -7.98 -20.35 0.17
C ARG A 109 -7.63 -18.87 -0.01
N PHE A 110 -8.27 -18.01 0.77
CA PHE A 110 -8.02 -16.56 0.75
C PHE A 110 -6.76 -16.12 1.49
N LEU A 111 -6.20 -17.01 2.34
CA LEU A 111 -4.95 -16.75 3.03
C LEU A 111 -3.79 -17.12 2.11
N LEU A 112 -2.80 -16.23 2.05
CA LEU A 112 -1.53 -16.50 1.39
C LEU A 112 -0.84 -17.70 2.05
N SER A 113 -0.17 -18.50 1.25
CA SER A 113 0.83 -19.46 1.69
C SER A 113 2.10 -18.74 2.18
N ASP A 114 2.93 -19.45 2.94
CA ASP A 114 4.19 -18.89 3.45
C ASP A 114 5.11 -18.42 2.29
N GLU A 115 5.09 -19.13 1.16
CA GLU A 115 5.83 -18.76 -0.05
C GLU A 115 5.30 -17.46 -0.69
N GLU A 116 3.98 -17.32 -0.81
CA GLU A 116 3.34 -16.11 -1.34
C GLU A 116 3.52 -14.91 -0.40
N GLU A 117 3.51 -15.14 0.92
CA GLU A 117 3.76 -14.10 1.91
C GLU A 117 5.21 -13.61 1.85
N GLN A 118 6.18 -14.51 1.66
CA GLN A 118 7.57 -14.14 1.44
C GLN A 118 7.75 -13.34 0.14
N LEU A 119 7.13 -13.78 -0.97
CA LEU A 119 7.15 -13.04 -2.24
C LEU A 119 6.55 -11.64 -2.08
N LEU A 120 5.45 -11.53 -1.35
CA LEU A 120 4.80 -10.26 -1.07
C LEU A 120 5.67 -9.34 -0.23
N GLU A 121 6.38 -9.89 0.75
CA GLU A 121 7.29 -9.13 1.60
C GLU A 121 8.49 -8.57 0.82
N ASP A 122 9.05 -9.37 -0.08
CA ASP A 122 10.13 -8.92 -0.96
C ASP A 122 9.64 -7.86 -1.95
N HIS A 123 8.42 -7.99 -2.46
CA HIS A 123 7.78 -6.93 -3.24
C HIS A 123 7.60 -5.66 -2.41
N ARG A 124 7.11 -5.72 -1.16
CA ARG A 124 6.91 -4.53 -0.31
C ARG A 124 8.19 -3.73 -0.12
N LYS A 125 9.34 -4.40 0.08
CA LYS A 125 10.65 -3.73 0.19
C LYS A 125 10.96 -2.86 -1.04
N ALA A 126 10.56 -3.29 -2.24
CA ALA A 126 10.77 -2.52 -3.47
C ALA A 126 9.87 -1.28 -3.60
N PHE A 127 8.79 -1.17 -2.82
CA PHE A 127 7.86 -0.02 -2.80
C PHE A 127 8.04 0.90 -1.58
N MET A 128 8.94 0.54 -0.67
CA MET A 128 9.27 1.39 0.47
C MET A 128 10.01 2.63 0.01
N TYR A 129 9.58 3.78 0.50
CA TYR A 129 10.38 5.01 0.40
C TYR A 129 11.60 4.85 1.30
N ILE A 130 12.78 4.71 0.69
CA ILE A 130 14.06 4.93 1.37
C ILE A 130 14.39 6.39 1.09
N ASP A 131 14.42 7.21 2.14
CA ASP A 131 14.89 8.58 2.00
C ASP A 131 16.35 8.55 1.50
N ALA A 132 16.74 9.42 0.58
CA ALA A 132 18.14 9.54 0.16
C ALA A 132 19.05 9.81 1.37
N GLN A 133 18.53 10.48 2.40
CA GLN A 133 19.21 10.63 3.69
C GLN A 133 19.30 9.30 4.45
N GLU A 134 18.24 8.49 4.50
CA GLU A 134 18.29 7.15 5.13
C GLU A 134 19.30 6.24 4.42
N GLU A 135 19.32 6.22 3.08
CA GLU A 135 20.27 5.42 2.30
C GLU A 135 21.72 5.83 2.60
N ALA A 136 21.97 7.13 2.65
CA ALA A 136 23.29 7.64 2.97
C ALA A 136 23.69 7.31 4.41
N ILE A 137 22.76 7.39 5.38
CA ILE A 137 23.00 6.96 6.76
C ILE A 137 23.33 5.46 6.80
N ASP A 138 22.55 4.62 6.11
CA ASP A 138 22.78 3.17 6.05
C ASP A 138 24.14 2.82 5.44
N GLU A 139 24.58 3.53 4.40
CA GLU A 139 25.94 3.37 3.86
C GLU A 139 27.03 3.66 4.89
N VAL A 140 26.85 4.71 5.70
CA VAL A 140 27.79 5.05 6.78
C VAL A 140 27.79 3.95 7.82
N LEU A 141 26.62 3.47 8.22
CA LEU A 141 26.48 2.39 9.20
C LEU A 141 27.12 1.07 8.74
N GLN A 142 26.99 0.71 7.45
CA GLN A 142 27.60 -0.50 6.90
C GLN A 142 29.13 -0.45 6.85
N LYS A 143 29.71 0.74 6.69
CA LYS A 143 31.17 0.94 6.66
C LYS A 143 31.77 1.15 8.06
N TRP A 144 30.92 1.35 9.06
CA TRP A 144 31.34 1.59 10.44
C TRP A 144 31.75 0.29 11.13
N ASN A 145 32.90 0.31 11.79
CA ASN A 145 33.51 -0.90 12.37
C ASN A 145 33.38 -0.99 13.89
N GLU A 146 32.73 -0.03 14.54
CA GLU A 146 32.56 -0.01 16.00
C GLU A 146 31.08 -0.24 16.39
N ASP A 147 30.85 -0.68 17.63
CA ASP A 147 29.51 -1.00 18.14
C ASP A 147 28.63 0.25 18.38
N PHE A 148 29.19 1.45 18.25
CA PHE A 148 28.51 2.70 18.56
C PHE A 148 28.91 3.81 17.58
N ILE A 149 27.94 4.63 17.18
CA ILE A 149 28.11 5.78 16.30
C ILE A 149 27.17 6.90 16.77
N THR A 150 27.64 8.15 16.80
CA THR A 150 26.80 9.29 17.18
C THR A 150 26.17 9.97 15.96
N SER A 151 25.10 10.74 16.16
CA SER A 151 24.50 11.55 15.09
C SER A 151 25.48 12.58 14.51
N ALA A 152 26.46 13.05 15.29
CA ALA A 152 27.51 13.94 14.80
C ALA A 152 28.49 13.20 13.89
N ASP A 153 28.88 11.97 14.24
CA ASP A 153 29.74 11.13 13.40
C ASP A 153 29.06 10.80 12.07
N ILE A 154 27.76 10.49 12.10
CA ILE A 154 26.97 10.26 10.89
C ILE A 154 26.95 11.52 10.02
N ALA A 155 26.71 12.71 10.59
CA ALA A 155 26.72 13.97 9.84
C ALA A 155 28.08 14.23 9.15
N ILE A 156 29.18 14.02 9.87
CA ILE A 156 30.54 14.17 9.34
C ILE A 156 30.80 13.20 8.18
N ASN A 157 30.40 11.94 8.31
CA ASN A 157 30.58 10.94 7.26
C ASN A 157 29.70 11.19 6.03
N LEU A 158 28.59 11.92 6.20
CA LEU A 158 27.72 12.37 5.12
C LEU A 158 28.15 13.69 4.46
N GLY A 159 29.13 14.38 5.04
CA GLY A 159 29.56 15.70 4.56
C GLY A 159 28.55 16.81 4.88
N GLU A 160 27.67 16.61 5.86
CA GLU A 160 26.71 17.61 6.33
C GLU A 160 27.14 18.18 7.70
N ASP A 161 26.89 19.48 7.91
CA ASP A 161 27.23 20.13 9.18
C ASP A 161 26.31 19.69 10.33
N ASN A 162 25.06 19.32 10.05
CA ASN A 162 24.11 18.86 11.07
C ASN A 162 22.87 18.15 10.46
N LEU A 163 22.62 16.90 10.86
CA LEU A 163 21.44 16.13 10.45
C LEU A 163 20.09 16.68 10.95
N LEU A 164 20.10 17.58 11.94
CA LEU A 164 18.89 18.15 12.54
C LEU A 164 18.50 19.53 11.95
N ALA A 165 19.27 20.06 11.00
CA ALA A 165 19.05 21.43 10.49
C ALA A 165 17.91 21.56 9.47
N THR A 166 17.46 20.47 8.85
CA THR A 166 16.50 20.49 7.73
C THR A 166 15.02 20.40 8.17
N ILE A 167 14.75 20.31 9.48
CA ILE A 167 13.39 20.34 10.02
C ILE A 167 13.08 21.77 10.49
N SER A 168 12.76 22.68 9.55
CA SER A 168 12.15 23.99 9.84
C SER A 168 11.02 24.31 8.87
#